data_AF-A0A9W3DDZ8-F1
#
_entry.id   AF-A0A9W3DDZ8-F1
#
_cell.length_a   1.000
_cell.length_b   1.000
_cell.length_c   1.000
_cell.angle_alpha   90.00
_cell.angle_beta   90.00
_cell.angle_gamma   90.00
#
_symmetry.space_group_name_H-M   'P 1'
#
loop_
_entity.id
_entity.type
_entity.pdbx_description
1 polymer ?
#
loop_
_entity_poly.entity_id
_entity_poly.type
_entity_poly.pdbx_seq_one_letter_code
_entity_poly.pdbx_strand_id
1 'polypeptide(L)'
;MGPCFRNYLNALEKKSIRGPAIPLNSTRRTRDPQVEEMIRQIKNFKVVLQNNVEDKALWRQGDGIFGAHFSTFSTWDMIRERRQSVPWQKLVWFKQGVPRFAFITWLAVKDRLSTGVKMRTWGQNQGCLFCGDPEETRDHLFFAYPYTYTLWLQVLGTLIQPAPSPDWEENVQVLLAGSHGLLVSILVRLSFQVTVYYLWRERKERRHSQRTRTVDQLARIIDKTIRQRILSTRYAEKPKLRDLLQCWFGAHMRHS
;
A
#
# COMPACT_ATOMS: atom_id res chain seq x y z
N MET A 1 8.25 -24.92 -3.11
CA MET A 1 7.66 -23.89 -4.01
C MET A 1 6.51 -23.24 -3.28
N GLY A 2 6.47 -21.89 -3.23
CA GLY A 2 5.46 -21.16 -2.48
C GLY A 2 4.05 -21.34 -3.04
N PRO A 3 3.00 -21.15 -2.22
CA PRO A 3 1.60 -21.34 -2.60
C PRO A 3 1.14 -20.43 -3.77
N CYS A 4 1.94 -19.41 -4.10
CA CYS A 4 1.73 -18.49 -5.23
C CYS A 4 1.76 -19.16 -6.63
N PHE A 5 2.53 -20.24 -6.82
CA PHE A 5 2.64 -20.88 -8.16
C PHE A 5 1.47 -21.82 -8.48
N ARG A 6 0.86 -22.42 -7.45
CA ARG A 6 -0.28 -23.32 -7.58
C ARG A 6 -1.55 -22.59 -8.03
N ASN A 7 -1.68 -21.33 -7.64
CA ASN A 7 -2.82 -20.49 -8.01
C ASN A 7 -2.76 -19.97 -9.45
N TYR A 8 -1.55 -19.82 -10.03
CA TYR A 8 -1.39 -19.34 -11.40
C TYR A 8 -1.90 -20.35 -12.45
N LEU A 9 -1.79 -21.65 -12.16
CA LEU A 9 -2.21 -22.72 -13.06
C LEU A 9 -3.72 -23.03 -12.97
N ASN A 10 -4.33 -22.90 -11.79
CA ASN A 10 -5.79 -23.08 -11.63
C ASN A 10 -6.59 -21.97 -12.33
N ALA A 11 -6.02 -20.77 -12.52
CA ALA A 11 -6.64 -19.68 -13.26
C ALA A 11 -6.49 -19.78 -14.79
N LEU A 12 -5.59 -20.65 -15.28
CA LEU A 12 -5.33 -20.88 -16.71
C LEU A 12 -5.83 -22.25 -17.19
N GLU A 13 -6.87 -22.77 -16.55
CA GLU A 13 -7.53 -24.00 -16.99
C GLU A 13 -8.35 -23.73 -18.27
N LYS A 14 -7.67 -23.74 -19.42
CA LYS A 14 -8.30 -23.79 -20.73
C LYS A 14 -8.82 -25.20 -20.96
N LYS A 15 -10.13 -25.40 -20.90
CA LYS A 15 -10.74 -26.58 -21.56
C LYS A 15 -10.74 -26.32 -23.07
N SER A 16 -9.88 -27.03 -23.80
CA SER A 16 -9.89 -27.11 -25.26
C SER A 16 -10.49 -28.45 -25.65
N ILE A 17 -11.60 -28.39 -26.39
CA ILE A 17 -12.26 -29.47 -27.14
C ILE A 17 -11.32 -30.20 -28.09
N ARG A 18 -11.09 -29.78 -29.34
CA ARG A 18 -9.96 -30.15 -30.22
C ARG A 18 -9.83 -29.17 -31.40
N GLY A 19 -8.60 -28.71 -31.64
CA GLY A 19 -8.07 -28.53 -33.00
C GLY A 19 -7.32 -29.79 -33.43
N PRO A 20 -6.67 -29.84 -34.61
CA PRO A 20 -5.77 -30.93 -34.95
C PRO A 20 -4.79 -31.12 -33.80
N ALA A 21 -4.58 -32.37 -33.37
CA ALA A 21 -3.66 -32.69 -32.29
C ALA A 21 -2.32 -32.05 -32.62
N ILE A 22 -1.96 -30.98 -31.92
CA ILE A 22 -0.57 -30.53 -31.88
C ILE A 22 0.17 -31.75 -31.37
N PRO A 23 1.12 -32.32 -32.12
CA PRO A 23 1.89 -33.43 -31.62
C PRO A 23 2.58 -32.96 -30.34
N LEU A 24 2.15 -33.49 -29.18
CA LEU A 24 2.90 -33.38 -27.92
C LEU A 24 4.17 -34.26 -27.99
N ASN A 25 4.79 -34.38 -29.16
CA ASN A 25 6.00 -35.17 -29.41
C ASN A 25 7.27 -34.41 -29.00
N SER A 26 7.12 -33.23 -28.42
CA SER A 26 8.23 -32.42 -27.90
C SER A 26 7.90 -31.91 -26.48
N THR A 27 7.55 -32.79 -25.56
CA THR A 27 7.75 -32.46 -24.14
C THR A 27 9.25 -32.55 -23.86
N ARG A 28 9.94 -31.40 -23.80
CA ARG A 28 11.29 -31.32 -23.21
C ARG A 28 11.25 -32.07 -21.88
N ARG A 29 12.15 -33.03 -21.67
CA ARG A 29 12.29 -33.72 -20.38
C ARG A 29 12.45 -32.66 -19.29
N THR A 30 11.42 -32.49 -18.46
CA THR A 30 11.50 -31.65 -17.27
C THR A 30 12.00 -32.52 -16.12
N ARG A 31 12.82 -31.97 -15.23
CA ARG A 31 13.28 -32.68 -14.02
C ARG A 31 12.39 -32.40 -12.81
N ASP A 32 11.31 -31.65 -12.99
CA ASP A 32 10.38 -31.28 -11.93
C ASP A 32 9.28 -32.35 -11.77
N PRO A 33 9.24 -33.09 -10.65
CA PRO A 33 8.27 -34.16 -10.43
C PRO A 33 6.81 -33.69 -10.48
N GLN A 34 6.53 -32.44 -10.11
CA GLN A 34 5.16 -31.90 -10.16
C GLN A 34 4.69 -31.70 -11.59
N VAL A 35 5.59 -31.27 -12.47
CA VAL A 35 5.27 -31.06 -13.89
C VAL A 35 5.14 -32.39 -14.62
N GLU A 36 5.97 -33.39 -14.29
CA GLU A 36 5.83 -34.75 -14.85
C GLU A 36 4.49 -35.40 -14.48
N GLU A 37 4.09 -35.31 -13.21
CA GLU A 37 2.80 -35.83 -12.74
C GLU A 37 1.63 -35.12 -13.44
N MET A 38 1.70 -33.80 -13.60
CA MET A 38 0.69 -33.05 -14.34
C MET A 38 0.61 -33.49 -15.81
N ILE A 39 1.74 -33.68 -16.48
CA ILE A 39 1.76 -34.19 -17.88
C ILE A 39 1.13 -35.58 -17.95
N ARG A 40 1.40 -36.45 -16.98
CA ARG A 40 0.81 -37.79 -16.89
C ARG A 40 -0.72 -37.71 -16.73
N GLN A 41 -1.21 -36.83 -15.87
CA GLN A 41 -2.65 -36.62 -15.67
C GLN A 41 -3.34 -36.12 -16.95
N ILE A 42 -2.75 -35.15 -17.65
CA ILE A 42 -3.28 -34.63 -18.92
C ILE A 42 -3.34 -35.74 -19.97
N LYS A 43 -2.28 -36.54 -20.10
CA LYS A 43 -2.24 -37.67 -21.06
C LYS A 43 -3.30 -38.74 -20.77
N ASN A 44 -3.60 -38.97 -19.49
CA ASN A 44 -4.56 -39.98 -19.06
C ASN A 44 -6.00 -39.47 -18.95
N PHE A 45 -6.23 -38.16 -19.14
CA PHE A 45 -7.56 -37.56 -19.04
C PHE A 45 -8.41 -37.97 -20.25
N LYS A 46 -9.43 -38.81 -20.01
CA LYS A 46 -10.38 -39.24 -21.04
C LYS A 46 -11.38 -38.12 -21.34
N VAL A 47 -11.31 -37.57 -22.54
CA VAL A 47 -12.27 -36.56 -23.03
C VAL A 47 -13.49 -37.29 -23.62
N VAL A 48 -14.69 -36.96 -23.13
CA VAL A 48 -15.96 -37.41 -23.71
C VAL A 48 -16.43 -36.35 -24.70
N LEU A 49 -16.54 -36.72 -25.98
CA LEU A 49 -16.95 -35.81 -27.05
C LEU A 49 -18.47 -35.88 -27.22
N GLN A 50 -19.11 -34.71 -27.38
CA GLN A 50 -20.51 -34.62 -27.79
C GLN A 50 -20.56 -34.41 -29.30
N ASN A 51 -21.31 -35.25 -30.02
CA ASN A 51 -21.44 -35.14 -31.47
C ASN A 51 -22.24 -33.87 -31.84
N ASN A 52 -21.82 -33.18 -32.91
CA ASN A 52 -22.46 -31.96 -33.45
C ASN A 52 -22.45 -30.70 -32.55
N VAL A 53 -21.51 -30.56 -31.62
CA VAL A 53 -21.32 -29.32 -30.85
C VAL A 53 -19.95 -28.72 -31.14
N GLU A 54 -19.89 -27.45 -31.55
CA GLU A 54 -18.63 -26.74 -31.76
C GLU A 54 -17.94 -26.37 -30.44
N ASP A 55 -16.61 -26.43 -30.45
CA ASP A 55 -15.79 -26.11 -29.28
C ASP A 55 -15.76 -24.62 -28.99
N LYS A 56 -15.88 -24.28 -27.71
CA LYS A 56 -15.80 -22.91 -27.23
C LYS A 56 -14.68 -22.77 -26.21
N ALA A 57 -13.71 -21.93 -26.51
CA ALA A 57 -12.73 -21.50 -25.53
C ALA A 57 -13.41 -20.54 -24.54
N LEU A 58 -13.52 -20.96 -23.28
CA LEU A 58 -14.07 -20.14 -22.22
C LEU A 58 -13.00 -19.82 -21.17
N TRP A 59 -13.09 -18.63 -20.61
CA TRP A 59 -12.28 -18.18 -19.49
C TRP A 59 -12.94 -18.60 -18.19
N ARG A 60 -12.19 -19.23 -17.30
CA ARG A 60 -12.64 -19.47 -15.93
C ARG A 60 -12.81 -18.11 -15.23
N GLN A 61 -14.00 -17.84 -14.70
CA GLN A 61 -14.35 -16.60 -14.00
C GLN A 61 -14.71 -16.82 -12.52
N GLY A 62 -14.67 -18.07 -12.06
CA GLY A 62 -14.93 -18.49 -10.69
C GLY A 62 -14.90 -20.01 -10.59
N ASP A 63 -15.29 -20.56 -9.44
CA ASP A 63 -15.40 -22.01 -9.28
C ASP A 63 -16.56 -22.55 -10.11
N GLY A 64 -16.24 -23.32 -11.15
CA GLY A 64 -17.20 -23.87 -12.09
C GLY A 64 -17.84 -22.86 -13.05
N ILE A 65 -17.48 -21.57 -12.98
CA ILE A 65 -18.05 -20.51 -13.82
C ILE A 65 -17.09 -20.21 -14.97
N PHE A 66 -17.61 -20.28 -16.20
CA PHE A 66 -16.86 -20.04 -17.42
C PHE A 66 -17.58 -19.00 -18.30
N GLY A 67 -16.83 -18.06 -18.86
CA GLY A 67 -17.37 -16.99 -19.70
C GLY A 67 -16.59 -16.82 -21.01
N ALA A 68 -17.22 -16.23 -22.03
CA ALA A 68 -16.59 -16.01 -23.33
C ALA A 68 -15.48 -14.95 -23.29
N HIS A 69 -15.49 -14.06 -22.30
CA HIS A 69 -14.55 -12.94 -22.19
C HIS A 69 -13.59 -13.09 -21.01
N PHE A 70 -12.37 -12.61 -21.21
CA PHE A 70 -11.41 -12.48 -20.13
C PHE A 70 -11.83 -11.38 -19.16
N SER A 71 -11.77 -11.68 -17.86
CA SER A 71 -12.00 -10.71 -16.79
C SER A 71 -10.75 -10.63 -15.93
N THR A 72 -10.06 -9.49 -15.98
CA THR A 72 -8.91 -9.21 -15.11
C THR A 72 -9.31 -9.29 -13.65
N PHE A 73 -10.52 -8.83 -13.30
CA PHE A 73 -11.05 -8.89 -11.94
C PHE A 73 -11.23 -10.33 -11.45
N SER A 74 -11.92 -11.16 -12.23
CA SER A 74 -12.16 -12.57 -11.86
C SER A 74 -10.87 -13.36 -11.79
N THR A 75 -9.97 -13.15 -12.76
CA THR A 75 -8.65 -13.79 -12.78
C THR A 75 -7.83 -13.38 -11.56
N TRP A 76 -7.78 -12.08 -11.24
CA TRP A 76 -7.09 -11.59 -10.06
C TRP A 76 -7.66 -12.18 -8.77
N ASP A 77 -8.99 -12.31 -8.67
CA ASP A 77 -9.65 -12.85 -7.50
C ASP A 77 -9.36 -14.34 -7.28
N MET A 78 -9.23 -15.11 -8.37
CA MET A 78 -8.86 -16.53 -8.32
C MET A 78 -7.39 -16.75 -7.97
N ILE A 79 -6.47 -15.93 -8.49
CA ILE A 79 -5.04 -16.15 -8.24
C ILE A 79 -4.58 -15.63 -6.87
N ARG A 80 -5.27 -14.63 -6.31
CA ARG A 80 -4.87 -14.02 -5.04
C ARG A 80 -5.31 -14.89 -3.87
N GLU A 81 -4.44 -14.99 -2.87
CA GLU A 81 -4.86 -15.42 -1.54
C GLU A 81 -5.56 -14.26 -0.84
N ARG A 82 -6.89 -14.33 -0.70
CA ARG A 82 -7.64 -13.35 0.11
C ARG A 82 -7.20 -13.48 1.56
N ARG A 83 -6.57 -12.43 2.09
CA ARG A 83 -6.25 -12.29 3.51
C ARG A 83 -7.31 -11.45 4.21
N GLN A 84 -7.38 -11.59 5.54
CA GLN A 84 -8.26 -10.77 6.36
C GLN A 84 -7.93 -9.28 6.18
N SER A 85 -8.99 -8.49 6.20
CA SER A 85 -8.90 -7.04 6.21
C SER A 85 -8.19 -6.59 7.48
N VAL A 86 -7.12 -5.82 7.31
CA VAL A 86 -6.34 -5.23 8.40
C VAL A 86 -6.86 -3.84 8.77
N PRO A 87 -6.93 -3.45 10.05
CA PRO A 87 -7.50 -2.16 10.46
C PRO A 87 -6.81 -0.95 9.80
N TRP A 88 -5.48 -0.99 9.73
CA TRP A 88 -4.67 0.09 9.15
C TRP A 88 -4.87 0.31 7.65
N GLN A 89 -5.61 -0.56 6.93
CA GLN A 89 -5.82 -0.40 5.49
C GLN A 89 -6.43 0.94 5.12
N LYS A 90 -7.34 1.47 5.96
CA LYS A 90 -8.07 2.72 5.69
C LYS A 90 -7.19 3.95 5.90
N LEU A 91 -6.14 3.81 6.70
CA LEU A 91 -5.12 4.83 6.92
C LEU A 91 -4.13 4.90 5.74
N VAL A 92 -3.77 3.74 5.18
CA VAL A 92 -2.80 3.64 4.09
C VAL A 92 -3.45 3.84 2.71
N TRP A 93 -4.60 3.21 2.47
CA TRP A 93 -5.26 3.17 1.17
C TRP A 93 -6.59 3.91 1.23
N PHE A 94 -6.62 5.15 0.73
CA PHE A 94 -7.83 5.96 0.60
C PHE A 94 -7.81 6.81 -0.66
N LYS A 95 -8.99 7.22 -1.15
CA LYS A 95 -9.17 7.83 -2.48
C LYS A 95 -8.32 9.08 -2.72
N GLN A 96 -8.16 9.91 -1.68
CA GLN A 96 -7.39 11.16 -1.75
C GLN A 96 -5.90 10.94 -1.48
N GLY A 97 -5.48 9.75 -1.05
CA GLY A 97 -4.08 9.45 -0.77
C GLY A 97 -3.20 9.52 -2.02
N VAL A 98 -1.89 9.67 -1.83
CA VAL A 98 -0.90 9.66 -2.93
C VAL A 98 -0.11 8.35 -2.83
N PRO A 99 -0.04 7.53 -3.90
CA PRO A 99 0.60 6.21 -3.85
C PRO A 99 2.03 6.21 -3.28
N ARG A 100 2.84 7.22 -3.63
CA ARG A 100 4.21 7.38 -3.11
C ARG A 100 4.25 7.55 -1.58
N PHE A 101 3.32 8.32 -1.02
CA PHE A 101 3.27 8.56 0.42
C PHE A 101 2.68 7.34 1.13
N ALA A 102 1.60 6.79 0.58
CA ALA A 102 0.96 5.56 1.07
C ALA A 102 1.94 4.39 1.15
N PHE A 103 2.83 4.22 0.16
CA PHE A 103 3.84 3.16 0.19
C PHE A 103 4.82 3.28 1.37
N ILE A 104 5.33 4.50 1.63
CA ILE A 104 6.23 4.72 2.77
C ILE A 104 5.48 4.58 4.10
N THR A 105 4.26 5.10 4.18
CA THR A 105 3.41 4.93 5.37
C THR A 105 3.08 3.46 5.63
N TRP A 106 2.81 2.67 4.59
CA TRP A 106 2.60 1.23 4.71
C TRP A 106 3.82 0.53 5.34
N LEU A 107 5.03 0.87 4.87
CA LEU A 107 6.26 0.34 5.46
C LEU A 107 6.45 0.81 6.91
N ALA A 108 6.09 2.06 7.24
CA ALA A 108 6.15 2.57 8.60
C ALA A 108 5.18 1.84 9.55
N VAL A 109 3.91 1.71 9.14
CA VAL A 109 2.88 0.96 9.89
C VAL A 109 3.28 -0.50 10.09
N LYS A 110 3.94 -1.11 9.11
CA LYS A 110 4.46 -2.47 9.20
C LYS A 110 5.77 -2.60 10.00
N ASP A 111 6.34 -1.49 10.46
CA ASP A 111 7.68 -1.41 11.03
C ASP A 111 8.71 -2.12 10.12
N ARG A 112 8.78 -1.69 8.86
CA ARG A 112 9.66 -2.27 7.82
C ARG A 112 10.58 -1.25 7.17
N LEU A 113 10.65 -0.03 7.72
CA LEU A 113 11.63 0.96 7.30
C LEU A 113 13.01 0.63 7.90
N SER A 114 14.08 0.98 7.21
CA SER A 114 15.47 0.72 7.63
C SER A 114 15.94 1.67 8.74
N THR A 115 15.32 1.58 9.92
CA THR A 115 15.68 2.32 11.13
C THR A 115 17.03 1.85 11.70
N GLY A 116 17.67 2.66 12.55
CA GLY A 116 18.96 2.31 13.17
C GLY A 116 18.95 0.96 13.89
N VAL A 117 17.91 0.67 14.68
CA VAL A 117 17.75 -0.64 15.35
C VAL A 117 17.70 -1.79 14.35
N LYS A 118 17.00 -1.65 13.21
CA LYS A 118 16.94 -2.69 12.18
C LYS A 118 18.21 -2.79 11.35
N MET A 119 18.94 -1.69 11.13
CA MET A 119 20.22 -1.73 10.43
C MET A 119 21.31 -2.38 11.28
N ARG A 120 21.22 -2.28 12.61
CA ARG A 120 22.13 -2.95 13.53
C ARG A 120 22.10 -4.48 13.39
N THR A 121 20.93 -5.07 13.13
CA THR A 121 20.83 -6.53 12.90
C THR A 121 21.51 -6.97 11.60
N TRP A 122 21.85 -6.03 10.71
CA TRP A 122 22.61 -6.24 9.48
C TRP A 122 24.08 -5.81 9.62
N GLY A 123 24.55 -5.59 10.86
CA GLY A 123 25.93 -5.17 11.15
C GLY A 123 26.23 -3.69 10.87
N GLN A 124 25.20 -2.86 10.66
CA GLN A 124 25.36 -1.42 10.39
C GLN A 124 24.92 -0.62 11.61
N ASN A 125 25.88 -0.08 12.37
CA ASN A 125 25.55 0.77 13.51
C ASN A 125 25.18 2.19 13.04
N GLN A 126 23.94 2.59 13.29
CA GLN A 126 23.42 3.91 12.90
C GLN A 126 22.56 4.46 14.04
N GLY A 127 22.96 5.60 14.58
CA GLY A 127 22.12 6.40 15.45
C GLY A 127 21.10 7.23 14.67
N CYS A 128 20.22 7.89 15.39
CA CYS A 128 19.20 8.77 14.85
C CYS A 128 19.83 10.00 14.21
N LEU A 129 19.53 10.23 12.93
CA LEU A 129 20.07 11.37 12.18
C LEU A 129 19.41 12.72 12.54
N PHE A 130 18.43 12.70 13.44
CA PHE A 130 17.82 13.91 13.98
C PHE A 130 18.51 14.40 15.26
N CYS A 131 19.04 13.49 16.08
CA CYS A 131 19.46 13.82 17.45
C CYS A 131 20.73 13.13 17.94
N GLY A 132 21.26 12.16 17.19
CA GLY A 132 22.44 11.37 17.57
C GLY A 132 22.15 10.17 18.48
N ASP A 133 20.90 9.96 18.92
CA ASP A 133 20.53 8.84 19.80
C ASP A 133 20.89 7.48 19.15
N PRO A 134 21.59 6.57 19.84
CA PRO A 134 21.95 5.27 19.29
C PRO A 134 20.74 4.38 18.97
N GLU A 135 19.58 4.60 19.59
CA GLU A 135 18.37 3.78 19.44
C GLU A 135 17.31 4.44 18.57
N GLU A 136 17.62 4.60 17.27
CA GLU A 136 16.61 5.05 16.32
C GLU A 136 15.57 3.94 16.04
N THR A 137 14.43 4.00 16.74
CA THR A 137 13.23 3.19 16.48
C THR A 137 12.27 3.90 15.54
N ARG A 138 11.20 3.21 15.10
CA ARG A 138 10.10 3.83 14.33
C ARG A 138 9.47 4.98 15.13
N ASP A 139 9.20 4.75 16.40
CA ASP A 139 8.44 5.69 17.24
C ASP A 139 9.31 6.91 17.58
N HIS A 140 10.60 6.70 17.84
CA HIS A 140 11.58 7.79 17.94
C HIS A 140 11.61 8.64 16.66
N LEU A 141 11.61 8.00 15.50
CA LEU A 141 11.66 8.65 14.19
C LEU A 141 10.34 9.37 13.83
N PHE A 142 9.22 8.87 14.30
CA PHE A 142 7.89 9.38 14.00
C PHE A 142 7.17 9.74 15.29
N PHE A 143 7.36 11.00 15.69
CA PHE A 143 6.61 11.75 16.70
C PHE A 143 7.09 11.67 18.15
N ALA A 144 8.00 10.77 18.52
CA ALA A 144 8.54 10.78 19.89
C ALA A 144 9.74 11.71 20.09
N TYR A 145 10.51 12.03 19.03
CA TYR A 145 11.62 13.00 19.14
C TYR A 145 11.13 14.46 18.99
N PRO A 146 11.56 15.43 19.83
CA PRO A 146 11.06 16.81 19.81
C PRO A 146 10.99 17.49 18.44
N TYR A 147 12.00 17.34 17.58
CA TYR A 147 11.95 17.89 16.21
C TYR A 147 10.76 17.33 15.41
N THR A 148 10.56 16.01 15.47
CA THR A 148 9.50 15.31 14.72
C THR A 148 8.13 15.53 15.33
N TYR A 149 8.06 15.67 16.66
CA TYR A 149 6.83 15.94 17.39
C TYR A 149 6.34 17.37 17.15
N THR A 150 7.23 18.38 17.27
CA THR A 150 6.89 19.77 16.99
C THR A 150 6.43 19.94 15.54
N LEU A 151 7.08 19.26 14.59
CA LEU A 151 6.62 19.21 13.21
C LEU A 151 5.20 18.64 13.10
N TRP A 152 4.92 17.56 13.81
CA TRP A 152 3.61 16.92 13.78
C TRP A 152 2.50 17.82 14.32
N LEU A 153 2.75 18.48 15.45
CA LEU A 153 1.84 19.48 16.02
C LEU A 153 1.58 20.62 15.04
N GLN A 154 2.63 21.17 14.42
CA GLN A 154 2.50 22.26 13.45
C GLN A 154 1.73 21.86 12.19
N VAL A 155 1.90 20.61 11.71
CA VAL A 155 1.21 20.08 10.52
C VAL A 155 -0.25 19.72 10.80
N LEU A 156 -0.59 19.32 12.04
CA LEU A 156 -1.97 19.05 12.41
C LEU A 156 -2.75 20.32 12.76
N GLY A 157 -2.07 21.34 13.30
CA GLY A 157 -2.72 22.56 13.77
C GLY A 157 -3.88 22.21 14.71
N THR A 158 -5.08 22.71 14.41
CA THR A 158 -6.29 22.40 15.19
C THR A 158 -7.21 21.35 14.52
N LEU A 159 -6.69 20.52 13.60
CA LEU A 159 -7.48 19.47 12.95
C LEU A 159 -7.96 18.39 13.93
N ILE A 160 -7.13 18.08 14.93
CA ILE A 160 -7.46 17.17 16.02
C ILE A 160 -7.32 17.94 17.34
N GLN A 161 -8.29 17.73 18.24
CA GLN A 161 -8.25 18.21 19.62
C GLN A 161 -8.71 17.07 20.55
N PRO A 162 -8.07 16.85 21.71
CA PRO A 162 -6.85 17.53 22.19
C PRO A 162 -5.62 17.24 21.30
N ALA A 163 -4.49 17.89 21.59
CA ALA A 163 -3.26 17.69 20.84
C ALA A 163 -2.87 16.19 20.79
N PRO A 164 -2.34 15.71 19.65
CA PRO A 164 -1.94 14.32 19.49
C PRO A 164 -0.83 13.95 20.48
N SER A 165 -0.83 12.69 20.92
CA SER A 165 0.26 12.12 21.71
C SER A 165 1.57 12.03 20.91
N PRO A 166 2.76 11.99 21.54
CA PRO A 166 4.00 11.58 20.88
C PRO A 166 4.04 10.08 20.54
N ASP A 167 3.12 9.27 21.09
CA ASP A 167 3.09 7.82 20.87
C ASP A 167 2.54 7.44 19.48
N TRP A 168 3.27 6.59 18.77
CA TRP A 168 2.90 6.17 17.42
C TRP A 168 1.56 5.42 17.38
N GLU A 169 1.35 4.49 18.32
CA GLU A 169 0.17 3.63 18.31
C GLU A 169 -1.08 4.44 18.68
N GLU A 170 -0.99 5.32 19.67
CA GLU A 170 -2.09 6.23 20.02
C GLU A 170 -2.49 7.12 18.82
N ASN A 171 -1.51 7.66 18.09
CA ASN A 171 -1.80 8.40 16.85
C ASN A 171 -2.51 7.52 15.82
N VAL A 172 -2.02 6.30 15.57
CA VAL A 172 -2.65 5.38 14.62
C VAL A 172 -4.08 5.03 15.05
N GLN A 173 -4.32 4.79 16.34
CA GLN A 173 -5.65 4.48 16.87
C GLN A 173 -6.62 5.65 16.69
N VAL A 174 -6.20 6.89 16.99
CA VAL A 174 -7.02 8.11 16.75
C VAL A 174 -7.41 8.22 15.27
N LEU A 175 -6.48 7.96 14.35
CA LEU A 175 -6.72 8.01 12.91
C LEU A 175 -7.67 6.93 12.39
N LEU A 176 -7.69 5.78 13.07
CA LEU A 176 -8.51 4.62 12.72
C LEU A 176 -9.90 4.68 13.34
N ALA A 177 -10.05 5.27 14.52
CA ALA A 177 -11.32 5.43 15.22
C ALA A 177 -12.36 6.16 14.35
N GLY A 178 -11.92 7.08 13.48
CA GLY A 178 -12.81 7.76 12.55
C GLY A 178 -13.85 8.64 13.25
N SER A 179 -13.51 9.15 14.43
CA SER A 179 -14.34 10.04 15.25
C SER A 179 -14.57 11.42 14.63
N HIS A 180 -13.86 11.72 13.55
CA HIS A 180 -13.93 13.01 12.87
C HIS A 180 -14.82 12.98 11.63
N GLY A 181 -15.46 14.12 11.32
CA GLY A 181 -16.20 14.31 10.07
C GLY A 181 -15.34 14.00 8.83
N LEU A 182 -16.01 13.75 7.70
CA LEU A 182 -15.37 13.28 6.46
C LEU A 182 -14.15 14.11 6.03
N LEU A 183 -14.26 15.45 6.06
CA LEU A 183 -13.19 16.35 5.62
C LEU A 183 -11.97 16.26 6.52
N VAL A 184 -12.17 16.34 7.83
CA VAL A 184 -11.10 16.22 8.83
C VAL A 184 -10.45 14.84 8.73
N SER A 185 -11.24 13.77 8.63
CA SER A 185 -10.71 12.41 8.42
C SER A 185 -9.82 12.30 7.17
N ILE A 186 -10.15 12.99 6.08
CA ILE A 186 -9.31 13.03 4.87
C ILE A 186 -8.03 13.84 5.12
N LEU A 187 -8.16 15.03 5.69
CA LEU A 187 -7.04 15.95 5.93
C LEU A 187 -6.02 15.32 6.88
N VAL A 188 -6.47 14.74 7.99
CA VAL A 188 -5.57 14.15 8.96
C VAL A 188 -4.86 12.92 8.39
N ARG A 189 -5.54 12.06 7.61
CA ARG A 189 -4.86 10.94 6.91
C ARG A 189 -3.84 11.43 5.90
N LEU A 190 -4.13 12.52 5.18
CA LEU A 190 -3.17 13.17 4.29
C LEU A 190 -1.97 13.72 5.06
N SER A 191 -2.21 14.48 6.14
CA SER A 191 -1.17 15.01 7.02
C SER A 191 -0.27 13.90 7.53
N PHE A 192 -0.84 12.81 8.05
CA PHE A 192 -0.08 11.67 8.54
C PHE A 192 0.82 11.06 7.45
N GLN A 193 0.25 10.76 6.26
CA GLN A 193 1.04 10.16 5.18
C GLN A 193 2.15 11.08 4.66
N VAL A 194 1.84 12.37 4.49
CA VAL A 194 2.79 13.35 3.98
C VAL A 194 3.92 13.59 5.00
N THR A 195 3.60 13.70 6.28
CA THR A 195 4.59 13.88 7.35
C THR A 195 5.51 12.67 7.47
N VAL A 196 4.96 11.45 7.53
CA VAL A 196 5.76 10.21 7.56
C VAL A 196 6.68 10.13 6.35
N TYR A 197 6.18 10.46 5.17
CA TYR A 197 6.99 10.47 3.95
C TYR A 197 8.14 11.49 4.01
N TYR A 198 7.87 12.74 4.41
CA TYR A 198 8.87 13.79 4.44
C TYR A 198 9.88 13.65 5.58
N LEU A 199 9.47 13.13 6.74
CA LEU A 199 10.41 12.75 7.81
C LEU A 199 11.35 11.63 7.34
N TRP A 200 10.80 10.58 6.69
CA TRP A 200 11.62 9.52 6.12
C TRP A 200 12.58 10.04 5.04
N ARG A 201 12.13 10.98 4.20
CA ARG A 201 12.95 11.62 3.18
C ARG A 201 14.04 12.50 3.80
N GLU A 202 13.70 13.31 4.80
CA GLU A 202 14.63 14.18 5.53
C GLU A 202 15.74 13.36 6.17
N ARG A 203 15.40 12.27 6.87
CA ARG A 203 16.38 11.32 7.41
C ARG A 203 17.35 10.83 6.33
N LYS A 204 16.83 10.40 5.18
CA LYS A 204 17.66 9.93 4.06
C LYS A 204 18.55 11.04 3.48
N GLU A 205 18.04 12.26 3.35
CA GLU A 205 18.82 13.40 2.86
C GLU A 205 19.93 13.79 3.84
N ARG A 206 19.68 13.76 5.16
CA ARG A 206 20.72 13.97 6.18
C ARG A 206 21.84 12.94 6.08
N ARG A 207 21.50 11.67 5.80
CA ARG A 207 22.48 10.60 5.60
C ARG A 207 23.42 10.85 4.42
N HIS A 208 22.90 11.36 3.30
CA HIS A 208 23.65 11.45 2.04
C HIS A 208 24.23 12.83 1.76
N SER A 209 23.60 13.89 2.24
CA SER A 209 23.91 15.28 1.85
C SER A 209 24.32 16.19 3.01
N GLN A 210 24.28 15.72 4.27
CA GLN A 210 24.54 16.52 5.49
C GLN A 210 23.73 17.83 5.59
N ARG A 211 22.67 17.98 4.78
CA ARG A 211 21.77 19.13 4.81
C ARG A 211 20.65 18.83 5.81
N THR A 212 20.42 19.76 6.72
CA THR A 212 19.36 19.68 7.71
C THR A 212 18.36 20.80 7.48
N ARG A 213 17.07 20.48 7.43
CA ARG A 213 16.00 21.48 7.42
C ARG A 213 15.50 21.75 8.83
N THR A 214 15.12 22.99 9.10
CA THR A 214 14.39 23.35 10.33
C THR A 214 12.97 22.78 10.29
N VAL A 215 12.30 22.75 11.45
CA VAL A 215 10.90 22.33 11.55
C VAL A 215 10.03 23.17 10.64
N ASP A 216 10.17 24.50 10.66
CA ASP A 216 9.38 25.41 9.82
C ASP A 216 9.58 25.20 8.32
N GLN A 217 10.82 24.95 7.88
CA GLN A 217 11.11 24.68 6.48
C GLN A 217 10.40 23.40 6.03
N LEU A 218 10.42 22.35 6.84
CA LEU A 218 9.77 21.09 6.52
C LEU A 218 8.24 21.21 6.61
N ALA A 219 7.71 21.95 7.59
CA ALA A 219 6.29 22.25 7.74
C ALA A 219 5.73 22.99 6.50
N ARG A 220 6.44 24.01 6.00
CA ARG A 220 6.06 24.73 4.77
C ARG A 220 6.02 23.81 3.54
N ILE A 221 6.96 22.87 3.44
CA ILE A 221 6.98 21.89 2.34
C ILE A 221 5.76 20.95 2.45
N ILE A 222 5.45 20.48 3.66
CA ILE A 222 4.32 19.59 3.93
C ILE A 222 2.99 20.30 3.63
N ASP A 223 2.80 21.50 4.17
CA ASP A 223 1.60 22.30 3.93
C ASP A 223 1.40 22.60 2.43
N LYS A 224 2.45 23.03 1.72
CA LYS A 224 2.39 23.21 0.26
C LYS A 224 1.99 21.93 -0.45
N THR A 225 2.55 20.78 -0.04
CA THR A 225 2.22 19.47 -0.63
C THR A 225 0.76 19.09 -0.40
N ILE A 226 0.23 19.33 0.81
CA ILE A 226 -1.16 19.04 1.15
C ILE A 226 -2.10 19.93 0.36
N ARG A 227 -1.84 21.24 0.30
CA ARG A 227 -2.63 22.19 -0.51
C ARG A 227 -2.66 21.80 -1.98
N GLN A 228 -1.50 21.50 -2.57
CA GLN A 228 -1.41 21.01 -3.94
C GLN A 228 -2.19 19.70 -4.14
N ARG A 229 -2.12 18.78 -3.17
CA ARG A 229 -2.89 17.54 -3.23
C ARG A 229 -4.39 17.81 -3.20
N ILE A 230 -4.89 18.66 -2.30
CA ILE A 230 -6.31 19.05 -2.23
C ILE A 230 -6.78 19.59 -3.58
N LEU A 231 -6.05 20.55 -4.15
CA LEU A 231 -6.37 21.15 -5.46
C LEU A 231 -6.45 20.08 -6.58
N SER A 232 -5.53 19.10 -6.58
CA SER A 232 -5.53 18.02 -7.59
C SER A 232 -6.74 17.07 -7.52
N THR A 233 -7.48 17.05 -6.42
CA THR A 233 -8.64 16.14 -6.27
C THR A 233 -9.92 16.62 -6.98
N ARG A 234 -9.89 17.82 -7.58
CA ARG A 234 -11.07 18.55 -8.08
C ARG A 234 -12.16 18.64 -7.01
N TYR A 235 -11.77 18.99 -5.80
CA TYR A 235 -12.65 18.99 -4.63
C TYR A 235 -13.87 19.93 -4.81
N ALA A 236 -13.70 21.04 -5.54
CA ALA A 236 -14.77 22.01 -5.80
C ALA A 236 -15.93 21.44 -6.64
N GLU A 237 -15.65 20.46 -7.50
CA GLU A 237 -16.66 19.76 -8.34
C GLU A 237 -17.43 18.70 -7.54
N LYS A 238 -16.96 18.34 -6.34
CA LYS A 238 -17.51 17.25 -5.53
C LYS A 238 -18.20 17.83 -4.29
N PRO A 239 -19.55 17.75 -4.19
CA PRO A 239 -20.29 18.36 -3.07
C PRO A 239 -19.76 17.96 -1.68
N LYS A 240 -19.39 16.67 -1.50
CA LYS A 240 -18.86 16.15 -0.23
C LYS A 240 -17.46 16.63 0.14
N LEU A 241 -16.72 17.25 -0.79
CA LEU A 241 -15.34 17.70 -0.59
C LEU A 241 -15.19 19.22 -0.73
N ARG A 242 -16.26 19.97 -1.01
CA ARG A 242 -16.20 21.39 -1.39
C ARG A 242 -15.46 22.25 -0.37
N ASP A 243 -15.57 21.95 0.92
CA ASP A 243 -14.96 22.76 1.98
C ASP A 243 -13.60 22.23 2.44
N LEU A 244 -13.00 21.27 1.72
CA LEU A 244 -11.76 20.61 2.14
C LEU A 244 -10.60 21.59 2.31
N LEU A 245 -10.44 22.54 1.38
CA LEU A 245 -9.40 23.56 1.45
C LEU A 245 -9.68 24.61 2.54
N GLN A 246 -10.94 25.01 2.72
CA GLN A 246 -11.34 25.93 3.78
C GLN A 246 -11.11 25.31 5.16
N CYS A 247 -11.44 24.03 5.33
CA CYS A 247 -11.15 23.28 6.55
C CYS A 247 -9.64 23.22 6.84
N TRP A 248 -8.80 23.02 5.81
CA TRP A 248 -7.35 23.07 5.94
C TRP A 248 -6.87 24.44 6.43
N PHE A 249 -7.30 25.54 5.81
CA PHE A 249 -6.91 26.88 6.23
C PHE A 249 -7.42 27.20 7.64
N GLY A 250 -8.68 26.91 7.95
CA GLY A 250 -9.26 27.16 9.27
C GLY A 250 -8.48 26.50 10.41
N ALA A 251 -7.88 25.34 10.17
CA ALA A 251 -7.06 24.65 11.17
C ALA A 251 -5.66 25.25 11.40
N HIS A 252 -5.19 26.15 10.52
CA HIS A 252 -3.82 26.69 10.54
C HIS A 252 -3.75 28.23 10.58
N MET A 253 -4.88 28.94 10.58
CA MET A 253 -4.97 30.41 10.56
C MET A 253 -4.47 31.11 11.84
N ARG A 254 -4.08 30.40 12.90
CA ARG A 254 -3.57 31.00 14.16
C ARG A 254 -2.05 31.22 14.20
N HIS A 255 -1.33 30.92 13.12
CA HIS A 255 0.14 31.01 13.05
C HIS A 255 0.65 31.92 11.92
N SER A 256 -0.17 32.86 11.43
CA SER A 256 0.26 33.89 10.46
C SER A 256 0.42 35.24 11.14
#